data_AF-A0A8S3BJR9-F1
#
_entry.id   AF-A0A8S3BJR9-F1
#
_cell.length_a   1.000
_cell.length_b   1.000
_cell.length_c   1.000
_cell.angle_alpha   90.00
_cell.angle_beta   90.00
_cell.angle_gamma   90.00
#
_symmetry.space_group_name_H-M   'P 1'
#
loop_
_entity.id
_entity.type
_entity.pdbx_description
1 polymer ?
#
loop_
_entity_poly.entity_id
_entity_poly.type
_entity_poly.pdbx_seq_one_letter_code
_entity_poly.pdbx_strand_id
1 'polypeptide(L)'
;PDSTYANFAVPYFQEGYVHYVVDAVFSLVIAIQKLVDEKCLNSSTSQPICNEFYPFDGTRLLTILRNISFRNDLSRRNIKFTESGDGIEIYDIFQYQIVHPTERLDYVTIGEYSDSDTTNE
;
A
#
# COMPACT_ATOMS: atom_id res chain seq x y z
N PRO A 1 14.58 -49.29 -9.87
CA PRO A 1 14.94 -47.91 -9.47
C PRO A 1 13.68 -47.05 -9.48
N ASP A 2 13.12 -46.88 -8.30
CA ASP A 2 11.82 -46.26 -8.03
C ASP A 2 11.89 -44.74 -8.24
N SER A 3 10.96 -44.18 -9.04
CA SER A 3 10.94 -42.78 -9.49
C SER A 3 10.08 -41.89 -8.60
N THR A 4 10.02 -42.17 -7.30
CA THR A 4 9.07 -41.59 -6.33
C THR A 4 9.51 -40.30 -5.64
N TYR A 5 10.44 -39.54 -6.22
CA TYR A 5 10.81 -38.20 -5.72
C TYR A 5 10.60 -37.15 -6.79
N ALA A 6 9.33 -36.98 -7.20
CA ALA A 6 8.92 -35.75 -7.86
C ALA A 6 9.13 -34.60 -6.87
N ASN A 7 10.02 -33.67 -7.22
CA ASN A 7 10.25 -32.42 -6.49
C ASN A 7 8.92 -31.67 -6.32
N PHE A 8 8.28 -31.82 -5.15
CA PHE A 8 7.20 -30.96 -4.69
C PHE A 8 7.80 -29.64 -4.19
N ALA A 9 8.47 -28.91 -5.08
CA ALA A 9 8.66 -27.49 -4.88
C ALA A 9 7.30 -26.84 -5.14
N VAL A 10 6.48 -26.72 -4.10
CA VAL A 10 5.25 -25.93 -4.18
C VAL A 10 5.69 -24.51 -4.56
N PRO A 11 5.29 -23.97 -5.73
CA PRO A 11 5.66 -22.61 -6.09
C PRO A 11 5.12 -21.67 -5.01
N TYR A 12 5.96 -20.74 -4.56
CA TYR A 12 5.53 -19.73 -3.60
C TYR A 12 4.44 -18.87 -4.24
N PHE A 13 3.24 -18.91 -3.66
CA PHE A 13 2.17 -17.99 -3.98
C PHE A 13 2.22 -16.83 -3.00
N GLN A 14 2.64 -15.67 -3.50
CA GLN A 14 2.57 -14.43 -2.73
C GLN A 14 1.13 -14.18 -2.32
N GLU A 15 0.91 -13.96 -1.03
CA GLU A 15 -0.41 -13.58 -0.52
C GLU A 15 -0.83 -12.25 -1.15
N GLY A 16 -2.04 -12.24 -1.71
CA GLY A 16 -2.54 -11.13 -2.55
C GLY A 16 -2.64 -9.79 -1.83
N TYR A 17 -2.59 -9.77 -0.50
CA TYR A 17 -2.78 -8.57 0.33
C TYR A 17 -1.49 -7.96 0.88
N VAL A 18 -0.32 -8.55 0.61
CA VAL A 18 0.95 -8.08 1.16
C VAL A 18 1.28 -6.65 0.74
N HIS A 19 0.82 -6.23 -0.44
CA HIS A 19 0.99 -4.86 -0.90
C HIS A 19 0.34 -3.82 0.02
N TYR A 20 -0.73 -4.16 0.76
CA TYR A 20 -1.38 -3.24 1.68
C TYR A 20 -0.54 -3.01 2.93
N VAL A 21 0.13 -4.06 3.40
CA VAL A 21 1.08 -3.95 4.53
C VAL A 21 2.26 -3.07 4.14
N VAL A 22 2.79 -3.26 2.92
CA VAL A 22 3.88 -2.42 2.40
C VAL A 22 3.45 -0.96 2.35
N ASP A 23 2.29 -0.65 1.77
CA ASP A 23 1.79 0.73 1.69
C ASP A 23 1.57 1.37 3.07
N ALA A 24 1.04 0.62 4.03
CA ALA A 24 0.82 1.12 5.39
C ALA A 24 2.14 1.51 6.07
N VAL A 25 3.17 0.67 5.94
CA VAL A 25 4.50 0.94 6.50
C VAL A 25 5.15 2.15 5.82
N PHE A 26 5.10 2.21 4.48
CA PHE A 26 5.66 3.35 3.73
C PHE A 26 4.97 4.66 4.08
N SER A 27 3.64 4.64 4.27
CA SER A 27 2.86 5.81 4.68
C SER A 27 3.35 6.38 6.01
N LEU A 28 3.61 5.50 6.98
CA LEU A 28 4.13 5.89 8.29
C LEU A 28 5.56 6.46 8.18
N VAL A 29 6.45 5.81 7.41
CA VAL A 29 7.83 6.28 7.21
C VAL A 29 7.85 7.69 6.61
N ILE A 30 7.04 7.94 5.58
CA ILE A 30 6.96 9.26 4.93
C ILE A 30 6.41 10.31 5.91
N ALA A 31 5.38 9.98 6.69
CA ALA A 31 4.82 10.90 7.67
C ALA A 31 5.83 11.24 8.79
N ILE A 32 6.57 10.25 9.29
CA ILE A 32 7.62 10.45 10.29
C ILE A 32 8.74 11.30 9.71
N GLN A 33 9.20 11.02 8.48
CA GLN A 33 10.25 11.82 7.85
C GLN A 33 9.85 13.29 7.75
N LYS A 34 8.62 13.58 7.29
CA LYS A 34 8.09 14.96 7.25
C LYS A 34 8.04 15.61 8.64
N LEU A 35 7.66 14.87 9.68
CA LEU A 35 7.64 15.38 11.04
C LEU A 35 9.06 15.68 11.57
N VAL A 36 10.02 14.82 11.25
CA VAL A 36 11.44 15.03 11.55
C VAL A 36 11.92 16.30 10.84
N ASP A 37 11.64 16.44 9.55
CA ASP A 37 12.01 17.64 8.79
C ASP A 37 11.41 18.90 9.45
N GLU A 38 10.10 18.92 9.72
CA GLU A 38 9.42 20.04 10.39
C GLU A 38 10.05 20.45 11.73
N LYS A 39 10.47 19.48 12.55
CA LYS A 39 11.02 19.74 13.90
C LYS A 39 12.52 20.04 13.88
N CYS A 40 13.27 19.42 12.96
CA CYS A 40 14.73 19.38 13.00
C CYS A 40 15.41 20.27 11.95
N LEU A 41 14.68 20.84 10.98
CA LEU A 41 15.24 21.73 9.94
C LEU A 41 16.06 22.91 10.49
N ASN A 42 15.74 23.40 11.69
CA ASN A 42 16.45 24.51 12.35
C ASN A 42 17.49 24.05 13.38
N SER A 43 17.63 22.74 13.59
CA SER A 43 18.53 22.18 14.58
C SER A 43 19.94 22.09 13.98
N SER A 44 20.93 22.68 14.65
CA SER A 44 22.33 22.67 14.18
C SER A 44 23.04 21.30 14.39
N THR A 45 22.29 20.23 14.64
CA THR A 45 22.80 18.90 14.90
C THR A 45 23.07 18.11 13.60
N SER A 46 24.18 17.38 13.59
CA SER A 46 24.53 16.40 12.54
C SER A 46 23.79 15.06 12.68
N GLN A 47 22.87 14.94 13.64
CA GLN A 47 22.10 13.73 13.88
C GLN A 47 20.83 13.71 13.02
N PRO A 48 20.41 12.54 12.50
CA PRO A 48 19.18 12.42 11.70
C PRO A 48 17.90 12.79 12.46
N ILE A 49 17.91 12.67 13.80
CA ILE A 49 16.81 13.04 14.69
C ILE A 49 17.39 14.00 15.73
N CYS A 50 16.74 15.15 15.90
CA CYS A 50 17.12 16.19 16.85
C CYS A 50 16.41 16.05 18.20
N ASN A 51 16.87 16.78 19.22
CA ASN A 51 16.26 16.75 20.55
C ASN A 51 14.82 17.30 20.55
N GLU A 52 14.52 18.23 19.64
CA GLU A 52 13.19 18.85 19.48
C GLU A 52 12.12 17.86 18.97
N PHE A 53 12.54 16.69 18.48
CA PHE A 53 11.62 15.61 18.15
C PHE A 53 11.00 14.96 19.39
N TYR A 54 11.59 15.16 20.57
CA TYR A 54 11.11 14.65 21.84
C TYR A 54 10.49 15.77 22.69
N PRO A 55 9.27 15.58 23.26
CA PRO A 55 8.44 14.38 23.17
C PRO A 55 7.78 14.21 21.79
N PHE A 56 7.54 12.96 21.41
CA PHE A 56 6.91 12.63 20.13
C PHE A 56 5.47 13.15 20.05
N ASP A 57 5.19 13.97 19.04
CA ASP A 57 3.87 14.58 18.83
C ASP A 57 3.01 13.72 17.89
N GLY A 58 2.29 12.75 18.46
CA GLY A 58 1.40 11.86 17.71
C GLY A 58 0.23 12.58 17.03
N THR A 59 -0.24 13.69 17.60
CA THR A 59 -1.33 14.48 17.01
C THR A 59 -0.86 15.19 15.74
N ARG A 60 0.36 15.74 15.77
CA ARG A 60 0.98 16.30 14.57
C ARG A 60 1.30 15.23 13.55
N LEU A 61 1.81 14.06 13.96
CA LEU A 61 2.03 12.94 13.05
C LEU A 61 0.73 12.55 12.33
N LEU A 62 -0.37 12.37 13.06
CA LEU A 62 -1.66 12.00 12.46
C LEU A 62 -2.14 13.05 11.45
N THR A 63 -1.93 14.33 11.75
CA THR A 63 -2.26 15.44 10.84
C THR A 63 -1.43 15.37 9.54
N ILE A 64 -0.14 15.05 9.65
CA ILE A 64 0.74 14.86 8.49
C ILE A 64 0.32 13.61 7.71
N LEU A 65 0.11 12.48 8.39
CA LEU A 65 -0.27 11.19 7.81
C LEU A 65 -1.54 11.32 6.96
N ARG A 66 -2.56 12.03 7.43
CA ARG A 66 -3.80 12.29 6.67
C ARG A 66 -3.58 13.09 5.38
N ASN A 67 -2.51 13.88 5.30
CA ASN A 67 -2.23 14.78 4.18
C ASN A 67 -1.10 14.29 3.26
N ILE A 68 -0.58 13.07 3.45
CA ILE A 68 0.43 12.54 2.54
C ILE A 68 -0.23 12.09 1.22
N SER A 69 0.51 12.26 0.14
CA SER A 69 0.19 11.72 -1.18
C SER A 69 1.49 11.32 -1.85
N PHE A 70 1.62 10.06 -2.26
CA PHE A 70 2.84 9.56 -2.91
C PHE A 70 2.54 8.38 -3.83
N ARG A 71 3.42 8.17 -4.82
CA ARG A 71 3.45 6.97 -5.65
C ARG A 71 4.29 5.91 -4.94
N ASN A 72 3.72 4.73 -4.67
CA ASN A 72 4.50 3.59 -4.21
C ASN A 72 4.83 2.69 -5.42
N ASP A 73 6.11 2.65 -5.79
CA ASP A 73 6.57 1.87 -6.94
C ASP A 73 6.49 0.35 -6.72
N LEU A 74 6.57 -0.12 -5.47
CA LEU A 74 6.48 -1.54 -5.13
C LEU A 74 5.07 -2.08 -5.34
N SER A 75 4.06 -1.33 -4.87
CA SER A 75 2.65 -1.68 -5.07
C SER A 75 2.06 -1.13 -6.37
N ARG A 76 2.82 -0.28 -7.09
CA ARG A 76 2.40 0.44 -8.31
C ARG A 76 1.11 1.24 -8.13
N ARG A 77 0.88 1.80 -6.94
CA ARG A 77 -0.32 2.59 -6.60
C ARG A 77 0.01 4.01 -6.17
N ASN A 78 -0.96 4.91 -6.34
CA ASN A 78 -0.94 6.22 -5.71
C ASN A 78 -1.63 6.09 -4.36
N ILE A 79 -0.91 6.43 -3.29
CA ILE A 79 -1.40 6.33 -1.92
C ILE A 79 -1.74 7.73 -1.44
N LYS A 80 -2.99 7.92 -1.03
CA LYS A 80 -3.52 9.08 -0.31
C LYS A 80 -4.65 8.59 0.59
N PHE A 81 -5.05 9.42 1.55
CA PHE A 81 -6.16 9.13 2.44
C PHE A 81 -7.34 10.06 2.17
N THR A 82 -8.55 9.55 2.37
CA THR A 82 -9.78 10.36 2.36
C THR A 82 -9.85 11.22 3.63
N GLU A 83 -10.86 12.10 3.70
CA GLU A 83 -11.09 12.92 4.91
C GLU A 83 -11.37 12.05 6.16
N SER A 84 -12.03 10.89 5.99
CA SER A 84 -12.23 9.92 7.08
C SER A 84 -10.93 9.22 7.50
N GLY A 85 -9.89 9.25 6.65
CA GLY A 85 -8.60 8.59 6.87
C GLY A 85 -8.49 7.21 6.22
N ASP A 86 -9.44 6.84 5.36
CA ASP A 86 -9.42 5.58 4.62
C ASP A 86 -8.53 5.70 3.37
N GLY A 87 -8.02 4.58 2.86
CA GLY A 87 -7.33 4.55 1.57
C GLY A 87 -8.32 4.76 0.41
N ILE A 88 -7.81 5.13 -0.79
CA ILE A 88 -8.65 5.18 -1.99
C ILE A 88 -9.23 3.79 -2.29
N GLU A 89 -10.50 3.74 -2.65
CA GLU A 89 -11.19 2.54 -3.09
C GLU A 89 -10.80 2.15 -4.52
N ILE A 90 -10.30 0.92 -4.68
CA ILE A 90 -9.92 0.35 -5.98
C ILE A 90 -10.34 -1.12 -5.97
N TYR A 91 -11.11 -1.54 -6.96
CA TYR A 91 -11.65 -2.90 -7.06
C TYR A 91 -11.48 -3.49 -8.46
N ASP A 92 -11.07 -4.75 -8.51
CA ASP A 92 -11.21 -5.57 -9.71
C ASP A 92 -12.62 -6.17 -9.73
N ILE A 93 -13.33 -6.03 -10.84
CA ILE A 93 -14.68 -6.55 -11.02
C ILE A 93 -14.58 -7.89 -11.75
N PHE A 94 -15.09 -8.94 -11.11
CA PHE A 94 -15.09 -10.29 -11.66
C PHE A 94 -16.49 -10.75 -12.02
N GLN A 95 -16.58 -11.56 -13.07
CA GLN A 95 -17.76 -12.33 -13.41
C GLN A 95 -17.45 -13.81 -13.36
N TYR A 96 -18.34 -14.58 -12.73
CA TYR A 96 -18.24 -16.03 -12.73
C TYR A 96 -18.75 -16.59 -14.06
N GLN A 97 -17.86 -17.21 -14.84
CA GLN A 97 -18.14 -17.65 -16.21
C GLN A 97 -17.60 -19.06 -16.47
N ILE A 98 -18.15 -19.73 -17.49
CA ILE A 98 -17.56 -20.95 -18.04
C ILE A 98 -16.45 -20.53 -19.00
N VAL A 99 -15.22 -20.94 -18.73
CA VAL A 99 -14.06 -20.64 -19.59
C VAL A 99 -13.92 -21.74 -20.64
N HIS A 100 -13.97 -21.34 -21.92
CA HIS A 100 -13.72 -22.26 -23.03
C HIS A 100 -12.23 -22.32 -23.39
N PRO A 101 -11.72 -23.49 -23.82
CA PRO A 101 -12.42 -24.76 -24.07
C PRO A 101 -12.44 -25.70 -22.85
N THR A 102 -11.93 -25.28 -21.69
CA THR A 102 -11.77 -26.17 -20.53
C THR A 102 -13.10 -26.55 -19.87
N GLU A 103 -14.19 -25.83 -20.20
CA GLU A 103 -15.54 -25.98 -19.64
C GLU A 103 -15.57 -25.85 -18.11
N ARG A 104 -14.56 -25.19 -17.54
CA ARG A 104 -14.47 -24.94 -16.10
C ARG A 104 -15.08 -23.60 -15.76
N LEU A 105 -15.72 -23.53 -14.60
CA LEU A 105 -16.16 -22.27 -14.03
C LEU A 105 -14.99 -21.54 -13.39
N ASP A 106 -14.84 -20.25 -13.70
CA ASP A 106 -13.78 -19.41 -13.17
C ASP A 106 -14.26 -17.97 -12.95
N TYR A 107 -13.53 -17.22 -12.13
CA TYR A 107 -13.71 -15.78 -11.96
C TYR A 107 -12.89 -15.04 -13.02
N VAL A 108 -13.57 -14.50 -14.02
CA VAL A 108 -12.95 -13.75 -15.12
C VAL A 108 -13.06 -12.26 -14.81
N THR A 109 -11.94 -11.54 -14.82
CA THR A 109 -11.95 -10.07 -14.70
C THR A 109 -12.69 -9.46 -15.88
N ILE A 110 -13.70 -8.63 -15.60
CA ILE A 110 -14.52 -7.93 -16.60
C ILE A 110 -14.41 -6.41 -16.53
N GLY A 111 -13.69 -5.88 -15.55
CA GLY A 111 -13.46 -4.45 -15.40
C GLY A 111 -12.75 -4.12 -14.10
N GLU A 112 -12.51 -2.82 -13.92
CA GLU A 112 -11.87 -2.23 -12.74
C GLU A 112 -12.69 -1.00 -12.32
N TYR A 113 -12.70 -0.70 -11.03
CA TYR A 113 -13.25 0.53 -10.46
C TYR A 113 -12.17 1.24 -9.65
N SER A 114 -12.09 2.57 -9.78
CA SER A 114 -11.24 3.41 -8.94
C SER A 114 -11.96 4.70 -8.59
N ASP A 115 -12.07 4.99 -7.29
CA ASP A 115 -12.65 6.25 -6.81
C ASP A 115 -11.75 7.47 -7.09
N SER A 116 -10.56 7.27 -7.67
CA SER A 116 -9.80 8.38 -8.24
C SER A 116 -10.44 8.99 -9.49
N ASP A 117 -11.31 8.24 -10.17
CA ASP A 117 -11.84 8.61 -11.48
C ASP A 117 -13.15 9.40 -11.39
N THR A 118 -13.73 9.48 -10.19
CA THR A 118 -14.97 10.20 -9.86
C THR A 118 -14.75 11.67 -9.49
N THR A 119 -13.51 12.15 -9.32
CA THR A 119 -13.22 13.55 -8.95
C THR A 119 -13.35 14.58 -10.09
N ASN A 120 -14.12 14.27 -11.14
CA ASN A 120 -14.45 15.17 -12.25
C ASN A 120 -15.95 15.48 -12.36
N GLU A 121 -16.72 15.30 -11.29
CA GLU A 121 -18.10 15.83 -11.16
C GLU A 121 -18.23 16.83 -10.00
#